data_AF-A0A3B9DRF1-F1
#
_entry.id   AF-A0A3B9DRF1-F1
#
_cell.length_a   1.000
_cell.length_b   1.000
_cell.length_c   1.000
_cell.angle_alpha   90.00
_cell.angle_beta   90.00
_cell.angle_gamma   90.00
#
_symmetry.space_group_name_H-M   'P 1'
#
loop_
_entity.id
_entity.type
_entity.pdbx_description
1 polymer ?
#
loop_
_entity_poly.entity_id
_entity_poly.type
_entity_poly.pdbx_seq_one_letter_code
_entity_poly.pdbx_strand_id
1 'polypeptide(L)'
;MLSRRDWLRITSGAGAMLGLNPRILEALQSQEVITRAIPSSGGRERLPVVGLGGANTYSRVARAEDFGTIGAVLQALLDGGGTVLDTAAGYGASEEVSGSVAEELGIDERIWWATKVNVAGRGGTPADPAAALAQIERSFDRLRIPVIDLIQVHNMGDPPT
;
A
#
# COMPACT_ATOMS: atom_id res chain seq x y z
N MET A 1 43.56 -16.85 34.13
CA MET A 1 43.10 -18.24 34.36
C MET A 1 41.58 -18.20 34.49
N LEU A 2 40.85 -19.07 33.77
CA LEU A 2 39.40 -19.20 33.94
C LEU A 2 39.10 -19.91 35.27
N SER A 3 38.21 -19.36 36.10
CA SER A 3 37.76 -20.05 37.31
C SER A 3 36.71 -21.12 36.97
N ARG A 4 36.48 -22.07 37.89
CA ARG A 4 35.37 -23.05 37.78
C ARG A 4 34.02 -22.36 37.60
N ARG A 5 33.82 -21.22 38.27
CA ARG A 5 32.57 -20.44 38.20
C ARG A 5 32.38 -19.83 36.81
N ASP A 6 33.46 -19.32 36.23
CA ASP A 6 33.45 -18.76 34.87
C ASP A 6 33.18 -19.86 33.85
N TRP A 7 33.82 -21.02 33.99
CA TRP A 7 33.61 -22.16 33.12
C TRP A 7 32.15 -22.66 33.15
N LEU A 8 31.56 -22.80 34.34
CA LEU A 8 30.15 -23.20 34.49
C LEU A 8 29.19 -22.15 33.92
N ARG A 9 29.45 -20.85 34.13
CA ARG A 9 28.61 -19.78 33.56
C ARG A 9 28.63 -19.79 32.04
N ILE A 10 29.81 -19.90 31.45
CA ILE A 10 29.98 -19.87 29.99
C ILE A 10 29.33 -21.09 29.35
N THR A 11 29.58 -22.29 29.88
CA THR A 11 29.01 -23.52 29.34
C THR A 11 27.50 -23.60 29.52
N SER A 12 26.96 -23.12 30.64
CA SER A 12 25.50 -23.03 30.85
C SER A 12 24.85 -22.04 29.88
N GLY A 13 25.47 -20.87 29.66
CA GLY A 13 24.98 -19.87 28.71
C GLY A 13 25.02 -20.36 27.25
N ALA A 14 26.12 -20.99 26.85
CA ALA A 14 26.25 -21.58 25.51
C ALA A 14 25.26 -22.73 25.29
N GLY A 15 25.05 -23.59 26.30
CA GLY A 15 24.05 -24.66 26.25
C GLY A 15 22.62 -24.14 26.11
N ALA A 16 22.28 -23.05 26.80
CA ALA A 16 20.98 -22.40 26.67
C ALA A 16 20.74 -21.83 25.26
N MET A 17 21.78 -21.27 24.62
CA MET A 17 21.67 -20.74 23.25
C MET A 17 21.40 -21.83 22.21
N LEU A 18 21.91 -23.05 22.39
CA LEU A 18 21.62 -24.19 21.51
C LEU A 18 20.15 -24.65 21.59
N GLY A 19 19.44 -24.31 22.67
CA GLY A 19 18.00 -24.57 22.83
C GLY A 19 17.11 -23.54 22.15
N LEU A 20 17.66 -22.41 21.68
CA LEU A 20 16.92 -21.41 20.92
C LEU A 20 16.72 -21.91 19.49
N ASN A 21 15.46 -21.96 19.05
CA ASN A 21 15.16 -22.29 17.66
C ASN A 21 15.61 -21.13 16.76
N PRO A 22 16.56 -21.33 15.83
CA PRO A 22 17.04 -20.27 14.94
C PRO A 22 15.90 -19.63 14.13
N ARG A 23 14.82 -20.36 13.84
CA ARG A 23 13.63 -19.82 13.16
C ARG A 23 12.85 -18.81 14.00
N ILE A 24 12.88 -18.91 15.32
CA ILE A 24 12.27 -17.90 16.19
C ILE A 24 13.10 -16.62 16.12
N LEU A 25 14.43 -16.75 16.07
CA LEU A 25 15.31 -15.59 15.92
C LEU A 25 15.11 -14.92 14.55
N GLU A 26 15.01 -15.70 13.47
CA GLU A 26 14.69 -15.21 12.12
C GLU A 26 13.31 -14.55 12.04
N ALA A 27 12.30 -15.09 12.74
CA ALA A 27 10.96 -14.51 12.79
C ALA A 27 10.88 -13.22 13.63
N LEU A 28 11.78 -13.08 14.62
CA LEU A 28 11.90 -11.88 15.45
C LEU A 28 12.75 -10.79 14.77
N GLN A 29 13.55 -11.15 13.76
CA GLN A 29 14.19 -10.16 12.89
C GLN A 29 13.14 -9.58 11.95
N SER A 30 13.08 -8.25 11.87
CA SER A 30 12.27 -7.55 10.86
C SER A 30 12.71 -8.00 9.48
N GLN A 31 11.94 -8.89 8.85
CA GLN A 31 12.21 -9.30 7.48
C GLN A 31 11.84 -8.16 6.54
N GLU A 32 12.71 -7.88 5.58
CA GLU A 32 12.37 -6.95 4.50
C GLU A 32 11.13 -7.47 3.76
N VAL A 33 10.22 -6.55 3.45
CA VAL A 33 9.03 -6.88 2.67
C VAL A 33 9.45 -7.42 1.31
N ILE A 34 8.83 -8.51 0.89
CA ILE A 34 9.08 -9.08 -0.44
C ILE A 34 8.62 -8.06 -1.48
N THR A 35 9.50 -7.70 -2.40
CA THR A 35 9.21 -6.75 -3.48
C THR A 35 9.43 -7.35 -4.86
N ARG A 36 8.66 -6.86 -5.85
CA ARG A 36 8.79 -7.20 -7.26
C ARG A 36 9.07 -5.95 -8.09
N ALA A 37 9.99 -6.08 -9.04
CA ALA A 37 10.31 -5.00 -9.97
C ALA A 37 9.19 -4.78 -11.01
N ILE A 38 8.93 -3.51 -11.35
CA ILE A 38 8.16 -3.15 -12.54
C ILE A 38 9.06 -3.35 -13.77
N PRO A 39 8.75 -4.27 -14.70
CA PRO A 39 9.69 -4.64 -15.78
C PRO A 39 10.13 -3.46 -16.65
N SER A 40 9.21 -2.57 -17.02
CA SER A 40 9.48 -1.40 -17.86
C SER A 40 10.38 -0.35 -17.20
N SER A 41 10.55 -0.39 -15.87
CA SER A 41 11.44 0.53 -15.15
C SER A 41 12.93 0.15 -15.27
N GLY A 42 13.23 -1.03 -15.81
CA GLY A 42 14.58 -1.59 -15.79
C GLY A 42 15.03 -2.08 -14.41
N GLY A 43 14.08 -2.38 -13.51
CA GLY A 43 14.35 -2.84 -12.15
C GLY A 43 14.56 -1.73 -11.12
N ARG A 44 14.44 -0.46 -11.53
CA ARG A 44 14.60 0.70 -10.63
C ARG A 44 13.40 0.89 -9.71
N GLU A 45 12.20 0.64 -10.22
CA GLU A 45 10.96 0.74 -9.45
C GLU A 45 10.57 -0.66 -8.93
N ARG A 46 10.40 -0.79 -7.62
CA ARG A 46 10.10 -2.06 -6.95
C ARG A 46 8.94 -1.86 -5.98
N LEU A 47 7.90 -2.67 -6.16
CA LEU A 47 6.70 -2.60 -5.33
C LEU A 47 6.65 -3.76 -4.34
N PRO A 48 6.18 -3.53 -3.10
CA PRO A 48 5.72 -4.59 -2.21
C PRO A 48 4.75 -5.53 -2.94
N VAL A 49 4.86 -6.85 -2.70
CA VAL A 49 3.97 -7.84 -3.32
C VAL A 49 2.55 -7.81 -2.73
N VAL A 50 2.34 -7.10 -1.63
CA VAL A 50 1.05 -6.84 -1.01
C VAL A 50 0.81 -5.33 -0.99
N GLY A 51 -0.36 -4.91 -1.46
CA GLY A 51 -0.83 -3.52 -1.41
C GLY A 51 -2.20 -3.40 -0.76
N LEU A 52 -2.59 -2.17 -0.45
CA LEU A 52 -3.88 -1.83 0.15
C LEU A 52 -4.89 -1.41 -0.93
N GLY A 53 -6.06 -2.06 -0.94
CA GLY A 53 -7.15 -1.70 -1.84
C GLY A 53 -8.13 -0.72 -1.19
N GLY A 54 -8.40 0.40 -1.87
CA GLY A 54 -9.34 1.46 -1.48
C GLY A 54 -10.81 1.15 -1.76
N ALA A 55 -11.16 -0.08 -2.11
CA ALA A 55 -12.53 -0.50 -2.46
C ALA A 55 -13.34 -0.98 -1.24
N ASN A 56 -14.64 -1.25 -1.44
CA ASN A 56 -15.50 -1.98 -0.50
C ASN A 56 -15.46 -1.39 0.92
N THR A 57 -14.91 -2.13 1.89
CA THR A 57 -14.83 -1.74 3.30
C THR A 57 -14.09 -0.43 3.47
N TYR A 58 -12.95 -0.25 2.80
CA TYR A 58 -12.19 1.01 2.86
C TYR A 58 -13.06 2.17 2.41
N SER A 59 -13.71 2.05 1.25
CA SER A 59 -14.59 3.10 0.72
C SER A 59 -15.81 3.38 1.62
N ARG A 60 -16.27 2.40 2.41
CA ARG A 60 -17.36 2.61 3.38
C ARG A 60 -16.88 3.39 4.59
N VAL A 61 -15.71 3.05 5.12
CA VAL A 61 -15.07 3.78 6.24
C VAL A 61 -14.75 5.22 5.80
N ALA A 62 -14.19 5.40 4.61
CA ALA A 62 -13.92 6.72 4.03
C ALA A 62 -15.20 7.55 3.90
N ARG A 63 -16.31 6.98 3.41
CA ARG A 63 -17.61 7.68 3.33
C ARG A 63 -18.22 8.01 4.69
N ALA A 64 -17.86 7.28 5.73
CA ALA A 64 -18.30 7.59 7.10
C ALA A 64 -17.46 8.71 7.74
N GLU A 65 -16.50 9.28 7.00
CA GLU A 65 -15.58 10.33 7.45
C GLU A 65 -14.78 9.93 8.70
N ASP A 66 -14.53 8.63 8.87
CA ASP A 66 -13.69 8.10 9.94
C ASP A 66 -12.21 8.21 9.54
N PHE A 67 -11.72 9.45 9.53
CA PHE A 67 -10.34 9.80 9.16
C PHE A 67 -9.31 9.16 10.10
N GLY A 68 -9.65 8.97 11.38
CA GLY A 68 -8.79 8.29 12.34
C GLY A 68 -8.54 6.83 11.97
N THR A 69 -9.58 6.09 11.59
CA THR A 69 -9.42 4.71 11.13
C THR A 69 -8.63 4.63 9.81
N ILE A 70 -8.91 5.51 8.85
CA ILE A 70 -8.15 5.55 7.59
C ILE A 70 -6.66 5.84 7.86
N GLY A 71 -6.37 6.85 8.68
CA GLY A 71 -5.00 7.20 9.05
C GLY A 71 -4.28 6.06 9.75
N ALA A 72 -4.93 5.38 10.69
CA ALA A 72 -4.36 4.21 11.35
C ALA A 72 -4.05 3.06 10.37
N VAL A 73 -4.91 2.82 9.37
CA VAL A 73 -4.68 1.82 8.34
C VAL A 73 -3.50 2.20 7.43
N LEU A 74 -3.40 3.45 7.00
CA LEU A 74 -2.29 3.93 6.18
C LEU A 74 -0.96 3.89 6.95
N GLN A 75 -0.97 4.28 8.22
CA GLN A 75 0.21 4.17 9.08
C GLN A 75 0.63 2.72 9.27
N ALA A 76 -0.32 1.81 9.55
CA ALA A 76 -0.03 0.39 9.69
C ALA A 76 0.53 -0.24 8.41
N LEU A 77 0.05 0.19 7.23
CA LEU A 77 0.61 -0.22 5.94
C LEU A 77 2.09 0.17 5.86
N LEU A 78 2.40 1.43 6.14
CA LEU A 78 3.77 1.97 6.06
C LEU A 78 4.71 1.39 7.12
N ASP A 79 4.23 1.19 8.34
CA ASP A 79 4.99 0.58 9.45
C ASP A 79 5.29 -0.90 9.16
N GLY A 80 4.40 -1.57 8.42
CA GLY A 80 4.60 -2.92 7.90
C GLY A 80 5.48 -3.00 6.66
N GLY A 81 6.01 -1.87 6.16
CA GLY A 81 6.85 -1.78 4.95
C GLY A 81 6.08 -1.88 3.63
N GLY A 82 4.75 -1.85 3.68
CA GLY A 82 3.92 -1.68 2.48
C GLY A 82 3.87 -0.21 2.06
N THR A 83 3.66 0.04 0.78
CA THR A 83 3.63 1.40 0.22
C THR A 83 2.49 1.62 -0.78
N VAL A 84 1.92 0.55 -1.34
CA VAL A 84 0.96 0.66 -2.45
C VAL A 84 -0.46 0.89 -1.95
N LEU A 85 -1.09 1.97 -2.40
CA LEU A 85 -2.53 2.22 -2.24
C LEU A 85 -3.22 2.27 -3.60
N ASP A 86 -4.16 1.35 -3.82
CA ASP A 86 -4.92 1.23 -5.06
C ASP A 86 -6.37 1.71 -4.90
N THR A 87 -6.70 2.84 -5.52
CA THR A 87 -8.01 3.50 -5.46
C THR A 87 -8.71 3.46 -6.83
N ALA A 88 -9.83 4.18 -6.99
CA ALA A 88 -10.45 4.43 -8.28
C ALA A 88 -11.37 5.65 -8.17
N ALA A 89 -11.55 6.39 -9.28
CA ALA A 89 -12.50 7.50 -9.34
C ALA A 89 -13.94 7.10 -8.93
N GLY A 90 -14.29 5.83 -9.15
CA GLY A 90 -15.59 5.25 -8.81
C GLY A 90 -15.72 4.70 -7.38
N TYR A 91 -14.67 4.70 -6.55
CA TYR A 91 -14.71 4.14 -5.19
C TYR A 91 -15.28 5.12 -4.15
N GLY A 92 -16.16 6.04 -4.56
CA GLY A 92 -16.76 7.03 -3.65
C GLY A 92 -15.70 7.98 -3.07
N ALA A 93 -15.68 8.10 -1.75
CA ALA A 93 -14.80 9.05 -1.04
C ALA A 93 -13.35 8.57 -0.88
N SER A 94 -12.98 7.41 -1.42
CA SER A 94 -11.65 6.81 -1.16
C SER A 94 -10.49 7.69 -1.60
N GLU A 95 -10.54 8.32 -2.78
CA GLU A 95 -9.46 9.21 -3.24
C GLU A 95 -9.34 10.44 -2.34
N GLU A 96 -10.45 11.14 -2.13
CA GLU A 96 -10.50 12.40 -1.38
C GLU A 96 -10.05 12.24 0.08
N VAL A 97 -10.57 11.20 0.75
CA VAL A 97 -10.22 10.95 2.16
C VAL A 97 -8.79 10.45 2.30
N SER A 98 -8.32 9.59 1.39
CA SER A 98 -6.92 9.12 1.45
C SER A 98 -5.94 10.26 1.20
N GLY A 99 -6.23 11.13 0.23
CA GLY A 99 -5.42 12.32 -0.05
C GLY A 99 -5.37 13.26 1.14
N SER A 100 -6.52 13.64 1.69
CA SER A 100 -6.59 14.54 2.84
C SER A 100 -5.89 13.97 4.09
N VAL A 101 -6.06 12.68 4.37
CA VAL A 101 -5.42 12.04 5.53
C VAL A 101 -3.91 11.88 5.32
N ALA A 102 -3.47 11.51 4.11
CA ALA A 102 -2.05 11.39 3.82
C ALA A 102 -1.31 12.73 3.90
N GLU A 103 -1.96 13.80 3.40
CA GLU A 103 -1.48 15.19 3.53
C GLU A 103 -1.39 15.62 5.00
N GLU A 104 -2.44 15.39 5.79
CA GLU A 104 -2.47 15.75 7.22
C GLU A 104 -1.39 15.02 8.03
N LEU A 105 -1.13 13.75 7.71
CA LEU A 105 -0.11 12.93 8.36
C LEU A 105 1.31 13.17 7.80
N GLY A 106 1.45 13.87 6.66
CA GLY A 106 2.73 14.06 5.98
C GLY A 106 3.36 12.76 5.47
N ILE A 107 2.54 11.84 4.96
CA ILE A 107 2.96 10.51 4.46
C ILE A 107 2.70 10.30 2.97
N ASP A 108 2.22 11.32 2.27
CA ASP A 108 1.88 11.30 0.85
C ASP A 108 3.05 10.85 -0.04
N GLU A 109 4.26 11.36 0.21
CA GLU A 109 5.47 10.97 -0.53
C GLU A 109 5.93 9.52 -0.26
N ARG A 110 5.41 8.88 0.79
CA ARG A 110 5.75 7.49 1.15
C ARG A 110 4.80 6.47 0.54
N ILE A 111 3.67 6.93 0.00
CA ILE A 111 2.66 6.09 -0.62
C ILE A 111 2.91 6.05 -2.12
N TRP A 112 2.82 4.85 -2.69
CA TRP A 112 2.80 4.63 -4.12
C TRP A 112 1.33 4.59 -4.58
N TRP A 113 0.91 5.59 -5.33
CA TRP A 113 -0.48 5.90 -5.62
C TRP A 113 -0.95 5.29 -6.93
N ALA A 114 -1.90 4.36 -6.84
CA ALA A 114 -2.64 3.88 -8.00
C ALA A 114 -4.10 4.37 -7.96
N THR A 115 -4.61 4.79 -9.11
CA THR A 115 -6.05 4.98 -9.33
C THR A 115 -6.46 4.42 -10.68
N LYS A 116 -7.75 4.54 -11.01
CA LYS A 116 -8.35 3.97 -12.20
C LYS A 116 -9.26 4.97 -12.87
N VAL A 117 -9.19 4.99 -14.20
CA VAL A 117 -10.10 5.73 -15.08
C VAL A 117 -11.13 4.80 -15.70
N ASN A 118 -12.39 5.22 -15.69
CA ASN A 118 -13.53 4.53 -16.28
C ASN A 118 -14.47 5.56 -16.90
N VAL A 119 -14.45 5.63 -18.24
CA VAL A 119 -15.32 6.50 -19.02
C VAL A 119 -16.09 5.78 -20.12
N ALA A 120 -15.88 4.47 -20.26
CA ALA A 120 -16.67 3.64 -21.16
C ALA A 120 -17.90 3.15 -20.39
N GLY A 121 -19.07 3.65 -20.77
CA GLY A 121 -20.35 3.28 -20.15
C GLY A 121 -20.74 1.82 -20.43
N ARG A 122 -21.75 1.35 -19.69
CA ARG A 122 -22.38 0.05 -19.93
C ARG A 122 -22.97 -0.01 -21.34
N GLY A 123 -22.79 -1.14 -22.01
CA GLY A 123 -23.19 -1.33 -23.41
C GLY A 123 -22.08 -1.06 -24.42
N GLY A 124 -20.84 -0.82 -23.97
CA GLY A 124 -19.67 -0.71 -24.84
C GLY A 124 -19.60 0.60 -25.63
N THR A 125 -20.14 1.70 -25.09
CA THR A 125 -19.98 3.01 -25.72
C THR A 125 -18.49 3.36 -25.82
N PRO A 126 -18.03 3.93 -26.95
CA PRO A 126 -16.64 4.38 -27.07
C PRO A 126 -16.24 5.29 -25.92
N ALA A 127 -15.02 5.11 -25.42
CA ALA A 127 -14.46 5.99 -24.40
C ALA A 127 -14.34 7.42 -24.97
N ASP A 128 -14.86 8.41 -24.23
CA ASP A 128 -14.65 9.82 -24.54
C ASP A 128 -13.31 10.29 -23.94
N PRO A 129 -12.32 10.69 -24.76
CA PRO A 129 -11.03 11.18 -24.28
C PRO A 129 -11.14 12.41 -23.38
N ALA A 130 -12.08 13.33 -23.66
CA ALA A 130 -12.25 14.54 -22.85
C ALA A 130 -12.80 14.18 -21.46
N ALA A 131 -13.75 13.25 -21.39
CA ALA A 131 -14.24 12.72 -20.12
C ALA A 131 -13.13 11.98 -19.34
N ALA A 132 -12.25 11.24 -20.04
CA ALA A 132 -11.13 10.53 -19.41
C ALA A 132 -10.15 11.50 -18.76
N LEU A 133 -9.75 12.53 -19.50
CA LEU A 133 -8.87 13.59 -19.00
C LEU A 133 -9.49 14.29 -17.78
N ALA A 134 -10.75 14.72 -17.89
CA ALA A 134 -11.44 15.39 -16.79
C ALA A 134 -11.58 14.47 -15.55
N GLN A 135 -11.70 13.16 -15.72
CA GLN A 135 -11.72 12.23 -14.60
C GLN A 135 -10.35 12.07 -13.94
N ILE A 136 -9.28 12.03 -14.74
CA ILE A 136 -7.90 11.99 -14.24
C ILE A 136 -7.58 13.28 -13.46
N GLU A 137 -7.93 14.45 -13.99
CA GLU A 137 -7.74 15.74 -13.31
C GLU A 137 -8.47 15.77 -11.96
N ARG A 138 -9.72 15.29 -11.90
CA ARG A 138 -10.44 15.14 -10.63
C ARG A 138 -9.76 14.19 -9.64
N SER A 139 -9.11 13.13 -10.12
CA SER A 139 -8.35 12.24 -9.23
C SER A 139 -7.15 12.96 -8.63
N PHE A 140 -6.44 13.81 -9.39
CA PHE A 140 -5.38 14.66 -8.85
C PHE A 140 -5.91 15.63 -7.79
N ASP A 141 -7.02 16.31 -8.07
CA ASP A 141 -7.65 17.25 -7.11
C ASP A 141 -8.04 16.56 -5.80
N ARG A 142 -8.58 15.34 -5.89
CA ARG A 142 -9.01 14.56 -4.72
C ARG A 142 -7.84 14.00 -3.93
N LEU A 143 -6.85 13.44 -4.62
CA LEU A 143 -5.67 12.85 -3.97
C LEU A 143 -4.72 13.90 -3.41
N ARG A 144 -4.75 15.13 -3.95
CA ARG A 144 -3.89 16.26 -3.55
C ARG A 144 -2.40 15.96 -3.62
N ILE A 145 -2.00 15.14 -4.59
CA ILE A 145 -0.61 14.76 -4.83
C ILE A 145 -0.14 15.31 -6.19
N PRO A 146 1.15 15.63 -6.33
CA PRO A 146 1.68 16.16 -7.59
C PRO A 146 1.84 15.06 -8.67
N VAL A 147 1.94 13.79 -8.27
CA VAL A 147 2.18 12.65 -9.16
C VAL A 147 1.32 11.48 -8.72
N ILE A 148 0.59 10.88 -9.66
CA ILE A 148 -0.04 9.57 -9.50
C ILE A 148 0.88 8.56 -10.20
N ASP A 149 1.38 7.56 -9.47
CA ASP A 149 2.35 6.60 -10.00
C ASP A 149 1.77 5.67 -11.06
N LEU A 150 0.47 5.34 -10.94
CA LEU A 150 -0.23 4.49 -11.89
C LEU A 150 -1.69 4.89 -12.09
N ILE A 151 -2.04 5.14 -13.35
CA ILE A 151 -3.43 5.27 -13.80
C ILE A 151 -3.79 4.06 -14.65
N GLN A 152 -4.75 3.27 -14.19
CA GLN A 152 -5.20 2.06 -14.86
C GLN A 152 -6.51 2.30 -15.61
N VAL A 153 -6.71 1.63 -16.74
CA VAL A 153 -8.05 1.50 -17.33
C VAL A 153 -8.85 0.51 -16.48
N HIS A 154 -9.91 0.97 -15.82
CA HIS A 154 -10.67 0.16 -14.85
C HIS A 154 -11.42 -0.99 -15.52
N ASN A 155 -11.99 -0.73 -16.69
CA ASN A 155 -12.75 -1.65 -17.53
C ASN A 155 -12.72 -1.14 -18.97
N MET A 156 -12.88 -2.05 -19.94
CA MET A 156 -12.96 -1.71 -21.37
C MET A 156 -14.42 -1.41 -21.81
N GLY A 157 -15.28 -1.04 -20.85
CA GLY A 157 -16.74 -0.98 -20.99
C GLY A 157 -17.42 -2.27 -20.53
N ASP A 158 -18.62 -2.15 -19.97
CA ASP A 158 -19.40 -3.33 -19.57
C ASP A 158 -20.17 -3.89 -20.79
N PRO A 159 -20.24 -5.23 -20.96
CA PRO A 159 -21.09 -5.82 -21.98
C PRO A 159 -22.58 -5.50 -21.72
N PRO A 160 -23.43 -5.52 -22.77
CA PRO A 160 -24.87 -5.45 -22.58
C PRO A 160 -25.34 -6.62 -21.70
N THR A 161 -26.27 -6.35 -20.79
CA THR A 161 -26.96 -7.35 -19.97
C THR A 161 -28.17 -7.93 -20.69
#